data_AF-A0A969ZTD5-F1
#
_entry.id   AF-A0A969ZTD5-F1
#
_cell.length_a   1.000
_cell.length_b   1.000
_cell.length_c   1.000
_cell.angle_alpha   90.00
_cell.angle_beta   90.00
_cell.angle_gamma   90.00
#
_symmetry.space_group_name_H-M   'P 1'
#
loop_
_entity.id
_entity.type
_entity.pdbx_description
1 polymer ?
#
loop_
_entity_poly.entity_id
_entity_poly.type
_entity_poly.pdbx_seq_one_letter_code
_entity_poly.pdbx_strand_id
1 'polypeptide(L)'
;MKLKGIVNREEILELPLSLTCGREDEISFRLSDGREVSSYINNVYLVDIWKELEDMFEDEEYKRKALKYVTIEEFEKMKEDTWEVLEKVCPKGKSYMYIDYEVTEDLQLDFYSSSFLDSKPKVRDESSTIFFRNKPEMTVGKHGLKLRGAIIQEHFEPDTISLEGELFACIERIEMKPVKLY
;
A
#
# COMPACT_ATOMS: atom_id res chain seq x y z
N MET A 1 -10.59 -26.09 20.88
CA MET A 1 -9.71 -25.29 20.00
C MET A 1 -10.33 -23.90 19.88
N LYS A 2 -9.65 -22.82 20.30
CA LYS A 2 -10.16 -21.45 20.13
C LYS A 2 -9.68 -20.93 18.78
N LEU A 3 -10.56 -20.80 17.80
CA LEU A 3 -10.26 -20.10 16.56
C LEU A 3 -10.25 -18.60 16.88
N LYS A 4 -9.07 -17.97 16.84
CA LYS A 4 -8.97 -16.51 16.70
C LYS A 4 -9.12 -16.21 15.21
N GLY A 5 -10.25 -15.63 14.83
CA GLY A 5 -10.47 -15.14 13.47
C GLY A 5 -10.14 -13.66 13.39
N ILE A 6 -9.54 -13.23 12.28
CA ILE A 6 -9.48 -11.81 11.90
C ILE A 6 -10.46 -11.67 10.75
N VAL A 7 -11.36 -10.71 10.84
CA VAL A 7 -12.27 -10.34 9.75
C VAL A 7 -11.94 -8.92 9.35
N ASN A 8 -11.84 -8.68 8.05
CA ASN A 8 -11.76 -7.32 7.52
C ASN A 8 -13.18 -6.89 7.17
N ARG A 9 -13.59 -5.74 7.69
CA ARG A 9 -14.81 -5.05 7.23
C ARG A 9 -14.36 -3.95 6.29
N GLU A 10 -14.89 -3.96 5.09
CA GLU A 10 -14.67 -2.93 4.09
C GLU A 10 -15.91 -2.04 4.01
N GLU A 11 -15.71 -0.73 3.94
CA GLU A 11 -16.74 0.26 3.68
C GLU A 11 -16.30 1.16 2.53
N ILE A 12 -17.16 1.26 1.51
CA ILE A 12 -16.95 2.07 0.32
C ILE A 12 -17.29 3.54 0.61
N LEU A 13 -16.41 4.44 0.22
CA LEU A 13 -16.47 5.87 0.48
C LEU A 13 -16.62 6.71 -0.80
N GLU A 14 -15.97 6.34 -1.91
CA GLU A 14 -16.02 7.03 -3.22
C GLU A 14 -15.83 8.56 -3.10
N LEU A 15 -14.82 8.99 -2.34
CA LEU A 15 -14.56 10.41 -2.11
C LEU A 15 -13.52 10.95 -3.09
N PRO A 16 -13.87 11.88 -4.00
CA PRO A 16 -12.94 12.46 -4.95
C PRO A 16 -11.89 13.32 -4.24
N LEU A 17 -10.65 13.23 -4.70
CA LEU A 17 -9.51 13.94 -4.16
C LEU A 17 -8.46 14.23 -5.24
N SER A 18 -7.60 15.22 -4.97
CA SER A 18 -6.48 15.57 -5.84
C SER A 18 -5.18 15.39 -5.07
N LEU A 19 -4.42 14.35 -5.40
CA LEU A 19 -3.12 14.07 -4.79
C LEU A 19 -2.05 14.85 -5.51
N THR A 20 -1.21 15.57 -4.76
CA THR A 20 -0.08 16.31 -5.34
C THR A 20 1.20 15.93 -4.61
N CYS A 21 2.24 15.58 -5.35
CA CYS A 21 3.51 15.19 -4.77
C CYS A 21 4.11 16.29 -3.89
N GLY A 22 4.62 15.91 -2.72
CA GLY A 22 5.18 16.82 -1.71
C GLY A 22 4.15 17.71 -1.01
N ARG A 23 2.85 17.51 -1.24
CA ARG A 23 1.78 18.27 -0.60
C ARG A 23 1.14 17.44 0.51
N GLU A 24 0.87 18.13 1.61
CA GLU A 24 0.09 17.62 2.74
C GLU A 24 -1.38 17.96 2.55
N ASP A 25 -2.27 17.11 3.02
CA ASP A 25 -3.71 17.32 2.95
C ASP A 25 -4.46 16.70 4.13
N GLU A 26 -5.71 17.10 4.34
CA GLU A 26 -6.60 16.53 5.35
C GLU A 26 -7.94 16.15 4.74
N ILE A 27 -8.35 14.91 4.96
CA ILE A 27 -9.60 14.34 4.47
C ILE A 27 -10.45 13.95 5.67
N SER A 28 -11.66 14.48 5.77
CA SER A 28 -12.62 14.09 6.79
C SER A 28 -13.82 13.38 6.17
N PHE A 29 -14.24 12.28 6.77
CA PHE A 29 -15.39 11.49 6.31
C PHE A 29 -16.10 10.83 7.50
N ARG A 30 -17.29 10.30 7.24
CA ARG A 30 -18.12 9.65 8.25
C ARG A 30 -18.44 8.23 7.84
N LEU A 31 -18.20 7.29 8.74
CA LEU A 31 -18.54 5.88 8.54
C LEU A 31 -20.05 5.62 8.69
N SER A 32 -20.51 4.51 8.14
CA SER A 32 -21.90 4.04 8.19
C SER A 32 -22.41 3.82 9.62
N ASP A 33 -21.52 3.51 10.57
CA ASP A 33 -21.84 3.39 12.00
C ASP A 33 -21.89 4.74 12.74
N GLY A 34 -21.60 5.83 12.04
CA GLY A 34 -21.70 7.20 12.51
C GLY A 34 -20.42 7.82 13.06
N ARG A 35 -19.31 7.07 13.16
CA ARG A 35 -17.99 7.61 13.55
C ARG A 35 -17.49 8.65 12.55
N GLU A 36 -16.94 9.74 13.05
CA GLU A 36 -16.22 10.73 12.26
C GLU A 36 -14.74 10.36 12.23
N VAL A 37 -14.15 10.38 11.02
CA VAL A 37 -12.77 9.97 10.77
C VAL A 37 -12.05 11.12 10.08
N SER A 38 -10.87 11.46 10.59
CA SER A 38 -9.94 12.37 9.92
C SER A 38 -8.71 11.60 9.48
N SER A 39 -8.32 11.78 8.23
CA SER A 39 -7.07 11.29 7.68
C SER A 39 -6.18 12.46 7.27
N TYR A 40 -4.93 12.41 7.69
CA TYR A 40 -3.91 13.40 7.35
C TYR A 40 -2.95 12.78 6.35
N ILE A 41 -2.97 13.28 5.12
CA ILE A 41 -1.98 12.94 4.09
C ILE A 41 -0.69 13.70 4.44
N ASN A 42 0.33 12.97 4.84
CA ASN A 42 1.61 13.53 5.26
C ASN A 42 2.54 13.78 4.07
N ASN A 43 2.53 12.87 3.09
CA ASN A 43 3.33 13.03 1.90
C ASN A 43 2.74 12.19 0.76
N VAL A 44 2.87 12.71 -0.46
CA VAL A 44 2.63 11.96 -1.69
C VAL A 44 3.91 12.01 -2.49
N TYR A 45 4.37 10.88 -3.00
CA TYR A 45 5.63 10.84 -3.76
C TYR A 45 5.65 9.69 -4.76
N LEU A 46 6.47 9.84 -5.79
CA LEU A 46 6.72 8.79 -6.76
C LEU A 46 7.85 7.89 -6.27
N VAL A 47 7.68 6.59 -6.48
CA VAL A 47 8.65 5.56 -6.14
C VAL A 47 9.08 4.85 -7.41
N ASP A 48 10.37 4.90 -7.70
CA ASP A 48 10.99 4.03 -8.70
C ASP A 48 11.21 2.65 -8.07
N ILE A 49 10.26 1.76 -8.32
CA ILE A 49 10.28 0.43 -7.74
C ILE A 49 11.41 -0.45 -8.27
N TRP A 50 11.89 -0.18 -9.49
CA TRP A 50 13.03 -0.89 -10.06
C TRP A 50 14.26 -0.63 -9.22
N LYS A 51 14.48 0.65 -8.92
CA LYS A 51 15.59 1.09 -8.09
C LYS A 51 15.45 0.62 -6.64
N GLU A 52 14.26 0.72 -6.03
CA GLU A 52 14.05 0.26 -4.65
C GLU A 52 14.36 -1.23 -4.46
N LEU A 53 13.96 -2.07 -5.42
CA LEU A 53 14.25 -3.49 -5.39
C LEU A 53 15.74 -3.75 -5.66
N GLU A 54 16.37 -3.00 -6.56
CA GLU A 54 17.80 -3.11 -6.85
C GLU A 54 18.61 -2.80 -5.59
N ASP A 55 18.36 -1.64 -4.97
CA ASP A 55 18.95 -1.20 -3.71
C ASP A 55 18.72 -2.23 -2.59
N MET A 56 17.50 -2.81 -2.49
CA MET A 56 17.19 -3.85 -1.50
C MET A 56 18.01 -5.14 -1.72
N PHE A 57 18.15 -5.61 -2.96
CA PHE A 57 18.92 -6.83 -3.25
C PHE A 57 20.43 -6.63 -3.12
N GLU A 58 20.91 -5.39 -3.28
CA GLU A 58 22.30 -4.99 -3.05
C GLU A 58 22.61 -4.71 -1.57
N ASP A 59 21.60 -4.48 -0.73
CA ASP A 59 21.78 -4.27 0.70
C ASP A 59 22.34 -5.52 1.40
N GLU A 60 23.58 -5.39 1.90
CA GLU A 60 24.30 -6.47 2.58
C GLU A 60 23.59 -6.96 3.84
N GLU A 61 22.87 -6.08 4.56
CA GLU A 61 22.16 -6.50 5.77
C GLU A 61 20.93 -7.35 5.43
N TYR A 62 20.18 -6.97 4.40
CA TYR A 62 19.06 -7.72 3.84
C TYR A 62 19.53 -9.08 3.35
N LYS A 63 20.58 -9.12 2.51
CA LYS A 63 21.17 -10.37 2.01
C LYS A 63 21.61 -11.28 3.15
N ARG A 64 22.34 -10.74 4.14
CA ARG A 64 22.78 -11.50 5.33
C ARG A 64 21.60 -12.03 6.15
N LYS A 65 20.49 -11.28 6.27
CA LYS A 65 19.28 -11.73 6.98
C LYS A 65 18.54 -12.83 6.19
N ALA A 66 18.40 -12.67 4.88
CA ALA A 66 17.74 -13.65 4.01
C ALA A 66 18.49 -14.99 4.03
N LEU A 67 19.81 -14.97 3.92
CA LEU A 67 20.67 -16.16 3.91
C LEU A 67 20.69 -16.96 5.24
N LYS A 68 20.00 -16.49 6.28
CA LYS A 68 19.72 -17.31 7.48
C LYS A 68 18.61 -18.33 7.27
N TYR A 69 17.76 -18.12 6.27
CA TYR A 69 16.56 -18.89 6.01
C TYR A 69 16.57 -19.59 4.66
N VAL A 70 17.32 -19.06 3.69
CA VAL A 70 17.45 -19.62 2.33
C VAL A 70 18.92 -19.79 1.94
N THR A 71 19.17 -20.68 1.00
CA THR A 71 20.49 -20.84 0.36
C THR A 71 20.81 -19.68 -0.59
N ILE A 72 22.06 -19.57 -1.02
CA ILE A 72 22.48 -18.57 -2.02
C ILE A 72 21.74 -18.79 -3.34
N GLU A 73 21.62 -20.04 -3.80
CA GLU A 73 20.93 -20.37 -5.05
C GLU A 73 19.44 -20.00 -5.00
N GLU A 74 18.77 -20.27 -3.87
CA GLU A 74 17.37 -19.85 -3.67
C GLU A 74 17.21 -18.33 -3.60
N PHE A 75 18.19 -17.62 -3.02
CA PHE A 75 18.18 -16.16 -2.98
C PHE A 75 18.34 -15.55 -4.37
N GLU A 76 19.28 -16.05 -5.18
CA GLU A 76 19.45 -15.58 -6.57
C GLU A 76 18.23 -15.91 -7.43
N LYS A 77 17.65 -17.10 -7.27
CA LYS A 77 16.39 -17.45 -7.94
C LYS A 77 15.24 -16.52 -7.54
N MET A 78 15.11 -16.20 -6.25
CA MET A 78 14.10 -15.25 -5.76
C MET A 78 14.28 -13.87 -6.41
N LYS A 79 15.53 -13.42 -6.58
CA LYS A 79 15.86 -12.18 -7.27
C LYS A 79 15.43 -12.23 -8.74
N GLU A 80 15.76 -13.29 -9.47
CA GLU A 80 15.34 -13.49 -10.87
C GLU A 80 13.82 -13.53 -11.01
N ASP A 81 13.13 -14.33 -10.21
CA ASP A 81 11.66 -14.44 -10.19
C ASP A 81 11.01 -13.07 -9.90
N THR A 82 11.61 -12.27 -9.02
CA THR A 82 11.14 -10.91 -8.71
C THR A 82 11.24 -10.00 -9.94
N TRP A 83 12.33 -10.06 -10.71
CA TRP A 83 12.47 -9.27 -11.93
C TRP A 83 11.48 -9.67 -13.01
N GLU A 84 11.26 -10.96 -13.21
CA GLU A 84 10.29 -11.44 -14.19
C GLU A 84 8.86 -11.00 -13.87
N VAL A 85 8.49 -10.97 -12.57
CA VAL A 85 7.19 -10.46 -12.14
C VAL A 85 7.14 -8.95 -12.31
N LEU A 86 8.21 -8.23 -11.97
CA LEU A 86 8.25 -6.77 -12.07
C LEU A 86 8.09 -6.28 -13.51
N GLU A 87 8.77 -6.92 -14.48
CA GLU A 87 8.62 -6.59 -15.92
C GLU A 87 7.18 -6.69 -16.41
N LYS A 88 6.37 -7.59 -15.82
CA LYS A 88 4.96 -7.79 -16.18
C LYS A 88 4.03 -6.74 -15.56
N VAL A 89 4.36 -6.20 -14.39
CA VAL A 89 3.45 -5.32 -13.62
C VAL A 89 3.83 -3.84 -13.66
N CYS A 90 5.12 -3.51 -13.82
CA CYS A 90 5.61 -2.14 -13.86
C CYS A 90 6.71 -1.99 -14.93
N PRO A 91 6.42 -1.37 -16.08
CA PRO A 91 7.43 -1.13 -17.10
C PRO A 91 8.63 -0.33 -16.56
N LYS A 92 9.84 -0.62 -17.05
CA LYS A 92 11.05 0.15 -16.70
C LYS A 92 10.89 1.64 -17.01
N GLY A 93 11.38 2.48 -16.11
CA GLY A 93 11.27 3.94 -16.21
C GLY A 93 9.90 4.49 -15.82
N LYS A 94 9.01 3.68 -15.26
CA LYS A 94 7.76 4.12 -14.61
C LYS A 94 7.90 4.09 -13.10
N SER A 95 7.01 4.81 -12.43
CA SER A 95 6.97 4.91 -10.98
C SER A 95 5.58 4.58 -10.44
N TYR A 96 5.50 4.16 -9.19
CA TYR A 96 4.23 4.11 -8.47
C TYR A 96 4.04 5.36 -7.63
N MET A 97 2.80 5.80 -7.44
CA MET A 97 2.49 6.86 -6.49
C MET A 97 2.24 6.25 -5.10
N TYR A 98 2.99 6.74 -4.12
CA TYR A 98 2.90 6.36 -2.72
C TYR A 98 2.31 7.49 -1.89
N ILE A 99 1.54 7.11 -0.88
CA ILE A 99 0.83 8.02 0.02
C ILE A 99 1.17 7.62 1.45
N ASP A 100 1.88 8.49 2.15
CA ASP A 100 2.05 8.41 3.60
C ASP A 100 0.91 9.16 4.28
N TYR A 101 0.20 8.49 5.18
CA TYR A 101 -0.93 9.08 5.87
C TYR A 101 -1.05 8.62 7.32
N GLU A 102 -1.72 9.46 8.10
CA GLU A 102 -2.22 9.17 9.44
C GLU A 102 -3.75 9.13 9.40
N VAL A 103 -4.37 8.35 10.27
CA VAL A 103 -5.84 8.27 10.37
C VAL A 103 -6.24 8.05 11.83
N THR A 104 -7.31 8.72 12.26
CA THR A 104 -7.76 8.73 13.67
C THR A 104 -8.23 7.36 14.17
N GLU A 105 -8.80 6.55 13.29
CA GLU A 105 -9.26 5.19 13.57
C GLU A 105 -8.22 4.14 13.09
N ASP A 106 -8.29 2.89 13.57
CA ASP A 106 -7.40 1.82 13.09
C ASP A 106 -7.87 1.25 11.73
N LEU A 107 -7.87 2.12 10.72
CA LEU A 107 -8.30 1.82 9.35
C LEU A 107 -7.11 1.75 8.41
N GLN A 108 -7.21 0.89 7.40
CA GLN A 108 -6.43 1.00 6.17
C GLN A 108 -7.29 1.73 5.14
N LEU A 109 -6.71 2.71 4.46
CA LEU A 109 -7.36 3.47 3.39
C LEU A 109 -6.87 2.96 2.03
N ASP A 110 -7.80 2.79 1.11
CA ASP A 110 -7.53 2.37 -0.26
C ASP A 110 -7.82 3.51 -1.24
N PHE A 111 -6.81 3.84 -2.05
CA PHE A 111 -6.82 4.95 -2.99
C PHE A 111 -6.72 4.43 -4.41
N TYR A 112 -7.46 5.06 -5.31
CA TYR A 112 -7.42 4.77 -6.74
C TYR A 112 -7.32 6.06 -7.55
N SER A 113 -6.72 5.99 -8.74
CA SER A 113 -6.83 7.06 -9.73
C SER A 113 -8.21 7.04 -10.37
N SER A 114 -8.74 8.21 -10.71
CA SER A 114 -10.01 8.28 -11.46
C SER A 114 -9.90 7.59 -12.82
N SER A 115 -8.74 7.72 -13.49
CA SER A 115 -8.46 7.02 -14.75
C SER A 115 -8.54 5.50 -14.64
N PHE A 116 -8.12 4.93 -13.52
CA PHE A 116 -8.24 3.49 -13.28
C PHE A 116 -9.69 3.08 -13.09
N LEU A 117 -10.46 3.83 -12.29
CA LEU A 117 -11.87 3.55 -12.01
C LEU A 117 -12.74 3.65 -13.28
N ASP A 118 -12.41 4.57 -14.19
CA ASP A 118 -13.08 4.71 -15.49
C ASP A 118 -12.65 3.65 -16.53
N SER A 119 -11.57 2.90 -16.26
CA SER A 119 -11.01 1.95 -17.20
C SER A 119 -11.80 0.63 -17.21
N LYS A 120 -11.71 -0.11 -18.32
CA LYS A 120 -12.27 -1.47 -18.38
C LYS A 120 -11.48 -2.38 -17.43
N PRO A 121 -12.16 -3.25 -16.65
CA PRO A 121 -11.48 -4.24 -15.81
C PRO A 121 -10.48 -5.03 -16.65
N LYS A 122 -9.20 -4.87 -16.33
CA LYS A 122 -8.15 -5.73 -16.90
C LYS A 122 -8.19 -7.04 -16.12
N VAL A 123 -8.20 -8.16 -16.82
CA VAL A 123 -7.94 -9.46 -16.20
C VAL A 123 -6.52 -9.40 -15.67
N ARG A 124 -6.35 -9.19 -14.37
CA ARG A 124 -5.05 -9.35 -13.70
C ARG A 124 -4.79 -10.84 -13.63
N ASP A 125 -3.66 -11.31 -14.16
CA ASP A 125 -3.17 -12.64 -13.79
C ASP A 125 -3.00 -12.64 -12.27
N GLU A 126 -3.78 -13.50 -11.61
CA GLU A 126 -4.13 -13.46 -10.17
C GLU A 126 -2.93 -13.62 -9.20
N SER A 127 -1.69 -13.65 -9.69
CA SER A 127 -0.50 -14.07 -8.95
C SER A 127 0.59 -12.99 -8.79
N SER A 128 0.42 -11.78 -9.30
CA SER A 128 1.51 -10.78 -9.36
C SER A 128 1.35 -9.62 -8.37
N THR A 129 0.87 -9.88 -7.15
CA THR A 129 0.95 -8.89 -6.08
C THR A 129 2.40 -8.82 -5.59
N ILE A 130 3.15 -7.85 -6.11
CA ILE A 130 4.41 -7.48 -5.47
C ILE A 130 4.05 -6.81 -4.15
N PHE A 131 4.30 -7.52 -3.05
CA PHE A 131 4.16 -6.95 -1.72
C PHE A 131 5.31 -5.99 -1.50
N PHE A 132 5.05 -4.71 -1.75
CA PHE A 132 5.96 -3.65 -1.35
C PHE A 132 6.12 -3.70 0.16
N ARG A 133 7.38 -3.64 0.60
CA ARG A 133 7.72 -3.59 2.00
C ARG A 133 7.34 -2.20 2.52
N ASN A 134 6.05 -2.04 2.77
CA ASN A 134 5.43 -0.85 3.34
C ASN A 134 5.83 -0.74 4.81
N LYS A 135 7.03 -0.26 5.06
CA LYS A 135 7.38 0.29 6.35
C LYS A 135 7.74 1.74 6.11
N PRO A 136 6.83 2.68 6.43
CA PRO A 136 7.29 4.03 6.71
C PRO A 136 8.46 3.95 7.70
N GLU A 137 9.52 4.73 7.47
CA GLU A 137 10.72 4.73 8.31
C GLU A 137 10.37 4.99 9.79
N MET A 138 9.29 5.73 10.00
CA MET A 138 8.71 6.03 11.30
C MET A 138 7.42 5.23 11.54
N THR A 139 7.20 4.82 12.79
CA THR A 139 5.96 4.14 13.19
C THR A 139 4.82 5.10 13.51
N VAL A 140 5.14 6.38 13.76
CA VAL A 140 4.23 7.44 14.17
C VAL A 140 4.51 8.67 13.31
N GLY A 141 3.47 9.29 12.75
CA GLY A 141 3.59 10.50 11.95
C GLY A 141 3.61 11.76 12.81
N LYS A 142 3.64 12.92 12.15
CA LYS A 142 3.78 14.23 12.81
C LYS A 142 2.56 14.62 13.64
N HIS A 143 1.39 14.02 13.39
CA HIS A 143 0.17 14.24 14.17
C HIS A 143 0.07 13.31 15.39
N GLY A 144 1.09 12.49 15.64
CA GLY A 144 1.15 11.58 16.79
C GLY A 144 0.31 10.30 16.60
N LEU A 145 -0.17 10.03 15.39
CA LEU A 145 -0.93 8.84 15.03
C LEU A 145 -0.02 7.84 14.30
N LYS A 146 -0.49 6.59 14.18
CA LYS A 146 0.25 5.55 13.46
C LYS A 146 0.39 5.93 11.99
N LEU A 147 1.64 6.01 11.51
CA LEU A 147 1.94 6.27 10.11
C LEU A 147 1.64 5.02 9.27
N ARG A 148 0.93 5.21 8.16
CA ARG A 148 0.55 4.16 7.21
C ARG A 148 0.97 4.57 5.81
N GLY A 149 1.14 3.56 4.97
CA GLY A 149 1.42 3.74 3.56
C GLY A 149 0.32 3.11 2.71
N ALA A 150 -0.03 3.78 1.62
CA ALA A 150 -0.84 3.24 0.55
C ALA A 150 -0.14 3.47 -0.79
N ILE A 151 -0.38 2.56 -1.73
CA ILE A 151 0.13 2.65 -3.09
C ILE A 151 -1.04 2.66 -4.06
N ILE A 152 -1.02 3.57 -5.03
CA ILE A 152 -1.96 3.54 -6.13
C ILE A 152 -1.44 2.51 -7.13
N GLN A 153 -2.22 1.45 -7.36
CA GLN A 153 -1.81 0.30 -8.17
C GLN A 153 -1.92 0.57 -9.68
N GLU A 154 -1.43 1.72 -10.11
CA GLU A 154 -1.22 2.16 -11.49
C GLU A 154 0.19 2.75 -11.59
N HIS A 155 0.84 2.61 -12.74
CA HIS A 155 2.17 3.15 -12.98
C HIS A 155 2.09 4.52 -13.66
N PHE A 156 2.97 5.43 -13.28
CA PHE A 156 3.00 6.83 -13.71
C PHE A 156 4.34 7.18 -14.35
N GLU A 157 4.37 8.29 -15.09
CA GLU A 157 5.66 8.88 -15.49
C GLU A 157 6.41 9.39 -14.25
N PRO A 158 7.75 9.30 -14.23
CA PRO A 158 8.56 9.69 -13.07
C PRO A 158 8.53 11.20 -12.76
N ASP A 159 7.98 12.02 -13.65
CA ASP A 159 7.76 13.46 -13.48
C ASP A 159 6.28 13.81 -13.20
N THR A 160 5.41 12.83 -12.94
CA THR A 160 4.00 13.07 -12.59
C THR A 160 3.90 13.82 -11.26
N ILE A 161 3.34 15.03 -11.29
CA ILE A 161 3.26 15.91 -10.11
C ILE A 161 1.93 15.73 -9.35
N SER A 162 0.84 15.46 -10.06
CA SER A 162 -0.49 15.40 -9.47
C SER A 162 -1.36 14.33 -10.13
N LEU A 163 -2.34 13.85 -9.36
CA LEU A 163 -3.27 12.81 -9.77
C LEU A 163 -4.66 13.11 -9.21
N GLU A 164 -5.65 13.13 -10.09
CA GLU A 164 -7.05 13.04 -9.68
C GLU A 164 -7.38 11.58 -9.31
N GLY A 165 -7.93 11.39 -8.14
CA GLY A 165 -8.19 10.08 -7.57
C GLY A 165 -9.35 10.09 -6.60
N GLU A 166 -9.53 8.95 -5.96
CA GLU A 166 -10.58 8.73 -4.98
C GLU A 166 -10.00 8.01 -3.77
N LEU A 167 -10.41 8.45 -2.58
CA LEU A 167 -10.42 7.59 -1.41
C LEU A 167 -11.63 6.68 -1.58
N PHE A 168 -11.37 5.49 -2.09
CA PHE A 168 -12.42 4.59 -2.57
C PHE A 168 -13.05 3.79 -1.44
N ALA A 169 -12.23 3.27 -0.53
CA ALA A 169 -12.69 2.45 0.58
C ALA A 169 -11.83 2.62 1.83
N CYS A 170 -12.39 2.22 2.97
CA CYS A 170 -11.64 1.97 4.19
C CYS A 170 -11.86 0.54 4.68
N ILE A 171 -10.81 -0.04 5.25
CA ILE A 171 -10.79 -1.41 5.75
C ILE A 171 -10.48 -1.38 7.24
N GLU A 172 -11.44 -1.84 8.04
CA GLU A 172 -11.31 -2.03 9.47
C GLU A 172 -10.95 -3.49 9.78
N ARG A 173 -9.86 -3.70 10.51
CA ARG A 173 -9.45 -5.02 10.97
C ARG A 173 -10.12 -5.36 12.29
N ILE A 174 -11.03 -6.33 12.27
CA ILE A 174 -11.80 -6.75 13.44
C ILE A 174 -11.25 -8.06 13.98
N GLU A 175 -10.77 -8.05 15.22
CA GLU A 175 -10.43 -9.28 15.94
C GLU A 175 -11.70 -9.96 16.45
N MET A 176 -11.99 -11.18 15.96
CA MET A 176 -13.11 -11.95 16.48
C MET A 176 -12.78 -12.48 17.88
N LYS A 177 -13.63 -12.15 18.85
CA LYS A 177 -13.59 -12.78 20.17
C LYS A 177 -13.97 -14.26 20.03
N PRO A 178 -13.25 -15.20 20.67
CA PRO A 178 -13.53 -16.62 20.55
C PRO A 178 -14.92 -16.93 21.13
N VAL A 179 -15.82 -17.44 20.29
CA VAL A 179 -17.12 -17.96 20.73
C VAL A 179 -16.90 -19.35 21.33
N LYS A 180 -17.33 -19.57 22.58
CA LYS A 180 -17.45 -20.92 23.13
C LYS A 180 -18.73 -21.55 22.57
N LEU A 181 -18.58 -22.59 21.76
CA LEU A 181 -19.70 -23.47 21.43
C LEU A 181 -19.94 -24.39 22.65
N TYR A 182 -21.17 -24.40 23.15
CA TYR A 182 -21.65 -25.28 24.21
C TYR A 182 -22.38 -26.48 23.60
#